data_AF-A0A1U7HG77-F1
#
_entry.id   AF-A0A1U7HG77-F1
#
_cell.length_a   1.000
_cell.length_b   1.000
_cell.length_c   1.000
_cell.angle_alpha   90.00
_cell.angle_beta   90.00
_cell.angle_gamma   90.00
#
_symmetry.space_group_name_H-M   'P 1'
#
loop_
_entity.id
_entity.type
_entity.pdbx_description
1 polymer ?
#
loop_
_entity_poly.entity_id
_entity_poly.type
_entity_poly.pdbx_seq_one_letter_code
_entity_poly.pdbx_strand_id
1 'polypeptide(L)'
;MINASETTAIAAIVLVALGILAWGYNRARTYGKLGILAWLQSVILMAPWLIFFGLFAAGIYLNLVGILFLLVASVVVYIYLGNRLRAEGQDAILRERAAQKLKDERETNLPPTSETAPKTGEQPEAIVPEILPIPEDDLKLIKGIFGIDTFFATETISYQEGAIFKGNLRGEPETVHARLSEKLKENFGEKYRLFMVEGTEGKPVVIVLPSTNDPQPTTLAQKNLALVLLIATIATSLESAGLLLGFDLFSNLGRYREAIPLSLGLWAILVAHEIGHRIAAKRYNIRLSVPFFLPTWQIGSFGAITRFESLLPNRTALFDVALAGPAFGGIVSLAMLVAGLILSRPGSLFQVPSQFFQGSILVGSLARVVLGEQLQKAIVDVHPLTILGWLGLVITALNLLPVGQLDGGRIVQAIYGRKIARRTSIATLVILGLVALINPANPIPLYWAVLILFLQRDLERPSLNELTEPDDTRAAWGLLALFLMLATLIPLSPGLAGRLGIGG
;
A
#
# COMPACT_ATOMS: atom_id res chain seq x y z
N MET A 1 11.54 2.61 -35.02
CA MET A 1 10.93 2.12 -36.27
C MET A 1 11.21 0.63 -36.33
N ILE A 2 10.18 -0.21 -36.27
CA ILE A 2 10.31 -1.67 -36.24
C ILE A 2 10.37 -2.18 -37.69
N ASN A 3 11.27 -3.11 -37.98
CA ASN A 3 11.46 -3.67 -39.31
C ASN A 3 10.27 -4.56 -39.71
N ALA A 4 9.91 -4.58 -41.00
CA ALA A 4 8.80 -5.38 -41.54
C ALA A 4 8.88 -6.87 -41.17
N SER A 5 10.10 -7.40 -40.94
CA SER A 5 10.34 -8.77 -40.50
C SER A 5 9.79 -9.08 -39.10
N GLU A 6 9.86 -8.12 -38.16
CA GLU A 6 9.38 -8.31 -36.79
C GLU A 6 7.85 -8.31 -36.75
N THR A 7 7.21 -7.45 -37.54
CA THR A 7 5.74 -7.43 -37.68
C THR A 7 5.22 -8.75 -38.26
N THR A 8 5.91 -9.32 -39.25
CA THR A 8 5.53 -10.63 -39.82
C THR A 8 5.70 -11.78 -38.83
N ALA A 9 6.74 -11.75 -37.99
CA ALA A 9 6.97 -12.75 -36.96
C ALA A 9 5.89 -12.70 -35.87
N ILE A 10 5.53 -11.50 -35.40
CA ILE A 10 4.47 -11.32 -34.39
C ILE A 10 3.12 -11.75 -34.95
N ALA A 11 2.80 -11.40 -36.21
CA ALA A 11 1.58 -11.83 -36.87
C ALA A 11 1.51 -13.37 -37.00
N ALA A 12 2.62 -14.04 -37.33
CA ALA A 12 2.68 -15.49 -37.40
C ALA A 12 2.46 -16.15 -36.03
N ILE A 13 3.05 -15.61 -34.96
CA ILE A 13 2.86 -16.10 -33.58
C ILE A 13 1.40 -15.97 -33.16
N VAL A 14 0.75 -14.84 -33.45
CA VAL A 14 -0.67 -14.62 -33.15
C VAL A 14 -1.56 -15.61 -33.91
N LEU A 15 -1.27 -15.89 -35.19
CA LEU A 15 -2.01 -16.89 -35.98
C LEU A 15 -1.83 -18.31 -35.44
N VAL A 16 -0.62 -18.69 -35.04
CA VAL A 16 -0.37 -20.00 -34.40
C VAL A 16 -1.13 -20.10 -33.08
N ALA A 17 -1.13 -19.05 -32.27
CA ALA A 17 -1.86 -19.03 -31.01
C ALA A 17 -3.38 -19.17 -31.22
N LEU A 18 -3.96 -18.50 -32.24
CA LEU A 18 -5.36 -18.68 -32.62
C LEU A 18 -5.65 -20.13 -33.07
N GLY A 19 -4.72 -20.76 -33.80
CA GLY A 19 -4.80 -22.17 -34.16
C GLY A 19 -4.81 -23.11 -32.95
N ILE A 20 -3.95 -22.86 -31.96
CA ILE A 20 -3.91 -23.62 -30.69
C ILE A 20 -5.22 -23.44 -29.92
N LEU A 21 -5.77 -22.23 -29.87
CA LEU A 21 -7.05 -21.96 -29.21
C LEU A 21 -8.20 -22.70 -29.90
N ALA A 22 -8.26 -22.69 -31.23
CA ALA A 22 -9.27 -23.42 -32.01
C ALA A 22 -9.17 -24.94 -31.80
N TRP A 23 -7.95 -25.48 -31.77
CA TRP A 23 -7.72 -26.89 -31.43
C TRP A 23 -8.16 -27.22 -30.01
N GLY A 24 -7.80 -26.35 -29.05
CA GLY A 24 -8.22 -26.46 -27.65
C GLY A 24 -9.74 -26.44 -27.48
N TYR A 25 -10.45 -25.61 -28.25
CA TYR A 25 -11.91 -25.58 -28.25
C TYR A 25 -12.51 -26.89 -28.74
N ASN A 26 -11.97 -27.45 -29.82
CA ASN A 26 -12.45 -28.72 -30.38
C ASN A 26 -12.24 -29.88 -29.39
N ARG A 27 -11.10 -29.88 -28.68
CA ARG A 27 -10.84 -30.83 -27.58
C ARG A 27 -11.77 -30.59 -26.38
N ALA A 28 -12.04 -29.34 -26.02
CA ALA A 28 -12.91 -29.02 -24.89
C ALA A 28 -14.37 -29.44 -25.14
N ARG A 29 -14.81 -29.42 -26.39
CA ARG A 29 -16.16 -29.81 -26.81
C ARG A 29 -16.49 -31.28 -26.49
N THR A 30 -15.49 -32.18 -26.46
CA THR A 30 -15.71 -33.59 -26.12
C THR A 30 -16.03 -33.80 -24.63
N TYR A 31 -15.66 -32.85 -23.77
CA TYR A 31 -15.96 -32.86 -22.33
C TYR A 31 -17.24 -32.08 -21.97
N GLY A 32 -18.05 -31.73 -22.97
CA GLY A 32 -19.34 -31.05 -22.79
C GLY A 32 -19.23 -29.64 -22.19
N LYS A 33 -20.25 -29.24 -21.43
CA LYS A 33 -20.39 -27.86 -20.92
C LYS A 33 -19.27 -27.45 -19.95
N LEU A 34 -18.84 -28.38 -19.09
CA LEU A 34 -17.72 -28.20 -18.15
C LEU A 34 -16.39 -27.97 -18.88
N GLY A 35 -16.13 -28.76 -19.94
CA GLY A 35 -14.94 -28.59 -20.76
C GLY A 35 -14.86 -27.22 -21.43
N ILE A 36 -15.98 -26.76 -22.01
CA ILE A 36 -16.04 -25.45 -22.68
C ILE A 36 -15.81 -24.31 -21.68
N LEU A 37 -16.38 -24.39 -20.48
CA LEU A 37 -16.16 -23.38 -19.43
C LEU A 37 -14.69 -23.32 -18.97
N ALA A 38 -14.04 -24.47 -18.76
CA ALA A 38 -12.64 -24.54 -18.38
C ALA A 38 -11.70 -24.03 -19.49
N TRP A 39 -12.02 -24.33 -20.75
CA TRP A 39 -11.30 -23.78 -21.89
C TRP A 39 -11.45 -22.25 -21.97
N LEU A 40 -12.69 -21.73 -21.85
CA LEU A 40 -12.95 -20.29 -21.89
C LEU A 40 -12.23 -19.53 -20.76
N GLN A 41 -12.21 -20.12 -19.57
CA GLN A 41 -11.45 -19.60 -18.43
C GLN A 41 -9.94 -19.59 -18.70
N SER A 42 -9.41 -20.51 -19.50
CA SER A 42 -7.98 -20.51 -19.88
C SER A 42 -7.69 -19.49 -20.98
N VAL A 43 -8.59 -19.36 -21.96
CA VAL A 43 -8.49 -18.37 -23.04
C VAL A 43 -8.48 -16.95 -22.50
N ILE A 44 -9.35 -16.64 -21.53
CA ILE A 44 -9.46 -15.27 -21.01
C ILE A 44 -8.16 -14.79 -20.35
N LEU A 45 -7.37 -15.71 -19.79
CA LEU A 45 -6.08 -15.41 -19.17
C LEU A 45 -4.99 -15.07 -20.20
N MET A 46 -5.11 -15.62 -21.41
CA MET A 46 -4.21 -15.33 -22.54
C MET A 46 -4.69 -14.16 -23.42
N ALA A 47 -5.97 -13.78 -23.32
CA ALA A 47 -6.60 -12.76 -24.15
C ALA A 47 -5.91 -11.37 -24.10
N PRO A 48 -5.46 -10.83 -22.94
CA PRO A 48 -4.77 -9.54 -22.91
C PRO A 48 -3.53 -9.50 -23.79
N TRP A 49 -2.75 -10.58 -23.80
CA TRP A 49 -1.53 -10.67 -24.59
C TRP A 49 -1.83 -10.85 -26.08
N LEU A 50 -2.83 -11.66 -26.43
CA LEU A 50 -3.22 -11.85 -27.83
C LEU A 50 -3.78 -10.57 -28.44
N ILE A 51 -4.60 -9.83 -27.69
CA ILE A 51 -5.14 -8.53 -28.10
C ILE A 51 -4.00 -7.51 -28.23
N PHE A 52 -3.09 -7.46 -27.26
CA PHE A 52 -1.93 -6.57 -27.29
C PHE A 52 -1.03 -6.84 -28.51
N PHE A 53 -0.56 -8.08 -28.69
CA PHE A 53 0.32 -8.43 -29.81
C PHE A 53 -0.38 -8.34 -31.16
N GLY A 54 -1.69 -8.64 -31.23
CA GLY A 54 -2.49 -8.48 -32.45
C GLY A 54 -2.65 -7.02 -32.86
N LEU A 55 -2.98 -6.14 -31.91
CA LEU A 55 -3.06 -4.68 -32.15
C LEU A 55 -1.69 -4.12 -32.51
N PHE A 56 -0.63 -4.56 -31.83
CA PHE A 56 0.75 -4.18 -32.12
C PHE A 56 1.17 -4.58 -33.54
N ALA A 57 0.84 -5.79 -33.99
CA ALA A 57 1.09 -6.24 -35.36
C ALA A 57 0.28 -5.44 -36.40
N ALA A 58 -0.90 -4.94 -36.02
CA ALA A 58 -1.72 -4.04 -36.84
C ALA A 58 -1.25 -2.56 -36.79
N GLY A 59 -0.16 -2.25 -36.08
CA GLY A 59 0.37 -0.89 -35.93
C GLY A 59 -0.39 -0.02 -34.93
N ILE A 60 -1.27 -0.59 -34.11
CA ILE A 60 -2.05 0.09 -33.08
C ILE A 60 -1.36 -0.12 -31.73
N TYR A 61 -0.87 0.96 -31.12
CA TYR A 61 -0.16 0.91 -29.84
C TYR A 61 -1.10 1.25 -28.69
N LEU A 62 -1.23 0.35 -27.72
CA LEU A 62 -1.94 0.62 -26.48
C LEU A 62 -1.04 1.37 -25.50
N ASN A 63 -1.58 2.39 -24.85
CA ASN A 63 -0.93 3.02 -23.70
C ASN A 63 -0.98 2.08 -22.47
N LEU A 64 -0.18 2.39 -21.45
CA LEU A 64 -0.10 1.58 -20.22
C LEU A 64 -1.47 1.40 -19.56
N VAL A 65 -2.33 2.43 -19.62
CA VAL A 65 -3.70 2.39 -19.11
C VAL A 65 -4.54 1.33 -19.84
N GLY A 66 -4.48 1.29 -21.16
CA GLY A 66 -5.19 0.30 -21.98
C GLY A 66 -4.71 -1.13 -21.72
N ILE A 67 -3.42 -1.32 -21.51
CA ILE A 67 -2.83 -2.63 -21.15
C ILE A 67 -3.33 -3.06 -19.76
N LEU A 68 -3.29 -2.16 -18.77
CA LEU A 68 -3.76 -2.45 -17.41
C LEU A 68 -5.26 -2.77 -17.39
N PHE A 69 -6.06 -2.04 -18.16
CA PHE A 69 -7.50 -2.29 -18.30
C PHE A 69 -7.78 -3.69 -18.86
N LEU A 70 -7.08 -4.10 -19.93
CA LEU A 70 -7.22 -5.45 -20.50
C LEU A 70 -6.89 -6.55 -19.49
N LEU A 71 -5.82 -6.36 -18.69
CA LEU A 71 -5.44 -7.30 -17.64
C LEU A 71 -6.49 -7.39 -16.53
N VAL A 72 -6.97 -6.24 -16.02
CA VAL A 72 -8.00 -6.22 -14.96
C VAL A 72 -9.30 -6.83 -15.45
N ALA A 73 -9.76 -6.47 -16.66
CA ALA A 73 -10.96 -7.04 -17.26
C ALA A 73 -10.86 -8.57 -17.42
N SER A 74 -9.70 -9.05 -17.86
CA SER A 74 -9.42 -10.49 -17.97
C SER A 74 -9.51 -11.19 -16.60
N VAL A 75 -8.94 -10.61 -15.55
CA VAL A 75 -9.00 -11.18 -14.19
C VAL A 75 -10.43 -11.24 -13.66
N VAL A 76 -11.24 -10.18 -13.85
CA VAL A 76 -12.64 -10.17 -13.42
C VAL A 76 -13.44 -11.27 -14.12
N VAL A 77 -13.29 -11.39 -15.44
CA VAL A 77 -13.99 -12.42 -16.23
C VAL A 77 -13.48 -13.83 -15.87
N TYR A 78 -12.18 -13.99 -15.60
CA TYR A 78 -11.60 -15.24 -15.11
C TYR A 78 -12.23 -15.71 -13.80
N ILE A 79 -12.35 -14.81 -12.82
CA ILE A 79 -12.96 -15.12 -11.51
C ILE A 79 -14.44 -15.49 -11.70
N TYR A 80 -15.17 -14.75 -12.53
CA TYR A 80 -16.57 -15.04 -12.85
C TYR A 80 -16.75 -16.44 -13.48
N LEU A 81 -15.94 -16.79 -14.48
CA LEU A 81 -15.97 -18.09 -15.13
C LEU A 81 -15.55 -19.22 -14.17
N GLY A 82 -14.54 -18.99 -13.32
CA GLY A 82 -14.10 -19.95 -12.32
C GLY A 82 -15.14 -20.23 -11.23
N ASN A 83 -15.95 -19.23 -10.85
CA ASN A 83 -17.08 -19.44 -9.94
C ASN A 83 -18.16 -20.30 -10.61
N ARG A 84 -18.47 -20.04 -11.89
CA ARG A 84 -19.45 -20.80 -12.66
C ARG A 84 -19.01 -22.25 -12.91
N LEU A 85 -17.72 -22.46 -13.21
CA LEU A 85 -17.14 -23.79 -13.39
C LEU A 85 -17.25 -24.63 -12.12
N ARG A 86 -16.97 -24.04 -10.94
CA ARG A 86 -17.07 -24.72 -9.65
C ARG A 86 -18.51 -25.10 -9.31
N ALA A 87 -19.47 -24.22 -9.59
CA ALA A 87 -20.89 -24.52 -9.39
C ALA A 87 -21.34 -25.71 -10.26
N GLU A 88 -21.02 -25.71 -11.56
CA GLU A 88 -21.40 -26.82 -12.45
C GLU A 88 -20.62 -28.12 -12.17
N GLY A 89 -19.41 -28.04 -11.61
CA GLY A 89 -18.59 -29.20 -11.23
C GLY A 89 -19.12 -29.93 -9.99
N GLN A 90 -19.66 -29.20 -9.01
CA GLN A 90 -20.28 -29.78 -7.82
C GLN A 90 -21.56 -30.56 -8.18
N ASP A 91 -22.37 -30.05 -9.10
CA ASP A 91 -23.57 -30.75 -9.59
C ASP A 91 -23.25 -32.06 -10.31
N ALA A 92 -22.14 -32.12 -11.05
CA ALA A 92 -21.69 -33.34 -11.72
C ALA A 92 -21.23 -34.42 -10.73
N ILE A 93 -20.46 -34.03 -9.70
CA ILE A 93 -20.00 -34.94 -8.63
C ILE A 93 -21.19 -35.48 -7.81
N LEU A 94 -22.18 -34.64 -7.53
CA LEU A 94 -23.40 -35.05 -6.82
C LEU A 94 -24.21 -36.08 -7.61
N ARG A 95 -24.31 -35.92 -8.95
CA ARG A 95 -24.97 -36.91 -9.83
C ARG A 95 -24.21 -38.23 -9.90
N GLU A 96 -22.88 -38.18 -9.95
CA GLU A 96 -22.04 -39.38 -9.98
C GLU A 96 -22.11 -40.16 -8.67
N ARG A 97 -22.10 -39.46 -7.51
CA ARG A 97 -22.36 -40.08 -6.20
C ARG A 97 -23.76 -40.67 -6.07
N ALA A 98 -24.78 -40.00 -6.62
CA ALA A 98 -26.14 -40.55 -6.64
C ALA A 98 -26.23 -41.81 -7.52
N ALA A 99 -25.55 -41.82 -8.67
CA ALA A 99 -25.45 -42.99 -9.55
C ALA A 99 -24.65 -44.15 -8.94
N GLN A 100 -23.58 -43.86 -8.18
CA GLN A 100 -22.84 -44.85 -7.40
C GLN A 100 -23.69 -45.45 -6.29
N LYS A 101 -24.41 -44.64 -5.50
CA LYS A 101 -25.33 -45.15 -4.48
C LYS A 101 -26.42 -46.06 -5.05
N LEU A 102 -26.94 -45.74 -6.24
CA LEU A 102 -27.91 -46.59 -6.96
C LEU A 102 -27.29 -47.90 -7.50
N LYS A 103 -25.97 -47.93 -7.76
CA LYS A 103 -25.24 -49.15 -8.11
C LYS A 103 -24.94 -49.99 -6.87
N ASP A 104 -24.49 -49.35 -5.79
CA ASP A 104 -24.23 -50.00 -4.50
C ASP A 104 -25.51 -50.65 -3.94
N GLU A 105 -26.67 -49.97 -4.03
CA GLU A 105 -27.97 -50.53 -3.64
C GLU A 105 -28.38 -51.76 -4.47
N ARG A 106 -28.01 -51.81 -5.76
CA ARG A 106 -28.24 -52.97 -6.63
C ARG A 106 -27.30 -54.13 -6.31
N GLU A 107 -26.08 -53.85 -5.86
CA GLU A 107 -25.11 -54.88 -5.46
C GLU A 107 -25.42 -55.47 -4.07
N THR A 108 -26.02 -54.70 -3.16
CA THR A 108 -26.48 -55.22 -1.84
C THR A 108 -27.65 -56.20 -1.90
N ASN A 109 -28.33 -56.36 -3.03
CA ASN A 109 -29.51 -57.25 -3.18
C ASN A 109 -29.21 -58.65 -3.76
N LEU A 110 -27.94 -59.07 -3.80
CA LEU A 110 -27.53 -60.43 -4.19
C LEU A 110 -26.85 -61.15 -3.00
N PRO A 111 -27.17 -62.42 -2.71
CA PRO A 111 -26.64 -63.13 -1.55
C PRO A 111 -25.18 -63.59 -1.77
N PRO A 112 -24.37 -63.72 -0.69
CA PRO A 112 -22.92 -63.75 -0.81
C PRO A 112 -22.39 -65.15 -1.13
N THR A 113 -21.50 -65.25 -2.12
CA THR A 113 -20.54 -66.35 -2.24
C THR A 113 -19.17 -65.84 -1.83
N SER A 114 -18.57 -66.56 -0.90
CA SER A 114 -17.25 -66.35 -0.30
C SER A 114 -16.11 -66.54 -1.30
N GLU A 115 -15.15 -65.61 -1.32
CA GLU A 115 -13.73 -65.91 -1.59
C GLU A 115 -12.82 -64.71 -1.23
N THR A 116 -11.53 -65.02 -1.07
CA THR A 116 -10.53 -64.42 -0.16
C THR A 116 -9.47 -63.53 -0.85
N ALA A 117 -9.02 -62.49 -0.14
CA ALA A 117 -7.68 -61.81 -0.17
C ALA A 117 -7.31 -60.86 -1.37
N PRO A 118 -6.25 -59.99 -1.28
CA PRO A 118 -5.65 -59.21 -0.17
C PRO A 118 -5.41 -57.69 -0.49
N LYS A 119 -4.88 -56.95 0.50
CA LYS A 119 -4.54 -55.51 0.57
C LYS A 119 -3.59 -54.96 -0.51
N THR A 120 -3.84 -53.73 -0.99
CA THR A 120 -2.80 -52.72 -1.35
C THR A 120 -3.39 -51.31 -1.55
N GLY A 121 -2.68 -50.26 -1.10
CA GLY A 121 -2.85 -48.88 -1.60
C GLY A 121 -2.93 -47.79 -0.53
N GLU A 122 -1.77 -47.31 -0.09
CA GLU A 122 -1.57 -46.13 0.75
C GLU A 122 -2.19 -44.87 0.11
N GLN A 123 -2.91 -44.08 0.90
CA GLN A 123 -3.21 -42.67 0.57
C GLN A 123 -2.18 -41.78 1.27
N PRO A 124 -1.59 -40.78 0.60
CA PRO A 124 -0.67 -39.85 1.24
C PRO A 124 -1.43 -38.95 2.21
N GLU A 125 -1.10 -39.00 3.49
CA GLU A 125 -1.53 -38.01 4.47
C GLU A 125 -1.01 -36.64 4.05
N ALA A 126 -1.95 -35.72 3.81
CA ALA A 126 -1.64 -34.32 3.61
C ALA A 126 -1.10 -33.76 4.94
N ILE A 127 0.20 -33.48 4.98
CA ILE A 127 0.86 -32.78 6.07
C ILE A 127 0.31 -31.35 6.10
N VAL A 128 -0.74 -31.12 6.88
CA VAL A 128 -1.12 -29.80 7.35
C VAL A 128 -0.23 -29.53 8.56
N PRO A 129 0.65 -28.51 8.55
CA PRO A 129 1.42 -28.17 9.74
C PRO A 129 0.43 -27.80 10.85
N GLU A 130 0.37 -28.63 11.89
CA GLU A 130 -0.38 -28.39 13.10
C GLU A 130 0.30 -27.24 13.85
N ILE A 131 -0.19 -26.02 13.62
CA ILE A 131 0.19 -24.84 14.40
C ILE A 131 -0.31 -25.11 15.81
N LEU A 132 0.57 -25.58 16.69
CA LEU A 132 0.19 -25.89 18.06
C LEU A 132 -0.24 -24.59 18.75
N PRO A 133 -1.49 -24.48 19.22
CA PRO A 133 -1.95 -23.34 20.01
C PRO A 133 -1.16 -23.25 21.33
N ILE A 134 -1.25 -22.11 22.02
CA ILE A 134 -0.65 -21.90 23.36
C ILE A 134 -0.83 -23.18 24.20
N PRO A 135 0.24 -23.74 24.81
CA PRO A 135 0.15 -24.94 25.63
C PRO A 135 -0.97 -24.82 26.66
N GLU A 136 -1.74 -25.89 26.86
CA GLU A 136 -2.95 -25.82 27.72
C GLU A 136 -2.65 -25.35 29.15
N ASP A 137 -1.48 -25.69 29.68
CA ASP A 137 -1.02 -25.27 31.00
C ASP A 137 -0.76 -23.77 31.06
N ASP A 138 -0.08 -23.22 30.04
CA ASP A 138 0.14 -21.78 29.90
C ASP A 138 -1.20 -21.05 29.74
N LEU A 139 -2.14 -21.62 28.97
CA LEU A 139 -3.45 -21.04 28.73
C LEU A 139 -4.30 -20.96 30.02
N LYS A 140 -4.22 -21.96 30.90
CA LYS A 140 -4.88 -21.93 32.23
C LYS A 140 -4.29 -20.83 33.11
N LEU A 141 -2.96 -20.71 33.14
CA LEU A 141 -2.27 -19.66 33.90
C LEU A 141 -2.58 -18.26 33.36
N ILE A 142 -2.63 -18.07 32.04
CA ILE A 142 -3.03 -16.81 31.40
C ILE A 142 -4.46 -16.44 31.77
N LYS A 143 -5.39 -17.42 31.78
CA LYS A 143 -6.77 -17.19 32.23
C LYS A 143 -6.84 -16.69 33.68
N GLY A 144 -5.94 -17.16 34.54
CA GLY A 144 -5.85 -16.72 35.94
C GLY A 144 -5.36 -15.28 36.14
N ILE A 145 -4.77 -14.64 35.11
CA ILE A 145 -4.33 -13.23 35.18
C ILE A 145 -5.53 -12.28 35.14
N PHE A 146 -6.61 -12.69 34.49
CA PHE A 146 -7.85 -11.92 34.36
C PHE A 146 -8.62 -11.89 35.69
N GLY A 147 -9.05 -10.69 36.10
CA GLY A 147 -9.72 -10.47 37.37
C GLY A 147 -10.97 -9.60 37.24
N ILE A 148 -11.79 -9.60 38.29
CA ILE A 148 -13.05 -8.83 38.35
C ILE A 148 -12.82 -7.33 38.21
N ASP A 149 -11.68 -6.82 38.70
CA ASP A 149 -11.33 -5.40 38.68
C ASP A 149 -10.51 -4.97 37.45
N THR A 150 -10.25 -5.89 36.50
CA THR A 150 -9.45 -5.61 35.30
C THR A 150 -10.18 -5.97 34.01
N PHE A 151 -10.25 -7.26 33.70
CA PHE A 151 -10.92 -7.75 32.50
C PHE A 151 -11.57 -9.09 32.83
N PHE A 152 -12.88 -9.18 32.63
CA PHE A 152 -13.64 -10.40 32.90
C PHE A 152 -13.78 -11.20 31.61
N ALA A 153 -12.94 -12.21 31.41
CA ALA A 153 -12.96 -13.07 30.24
C ALA A 153 -14.17 -14.02 30.28
N THR A 154 -15.03 -13.95 29.26
CA THR A 154 -16.23 -14.79 29.10
C THR A 154 -16.02 -15.94 28.14
N GLU A 155 -15.19 -15.74 27.13
CA GLU A 155 -14.96 -16.72 26.05
C GLU A 155 -13.46 -16.71 25.69
N THR A 156 -12.91 -17.89 25.41
CA THR A 156 -11.53 -18.04 24.92
C THR A 156 -11.56 -18.76 23.58
N ILE A 157 -10.93 -18.18 22.58
CA ILE A 157 -10.87 -18.69 21.21
C ILE A 157 -9.40 -18.83 20.84
N SER A 158 -8.97 -20.02 20.43
CA SER A 158 -7.62 -20.23 19.90
C SER A 158 -7.45 -19.45 18.60
N TYR A 159 -6.34 -18.74 18.46
CA TYR A 159 -6.07 -17.90 17.29
C TYR A 159 -4.60 -17.94 16.90
N GLN A 160 -4.31 -18.54 15.74
CA GLN A 160 -2.92 -18.77 15.29
C GLN A 160 -2.12 -19.52 16.37
N GLU A 161 -0.95 -19.01 16.75
CA GLU A 161 -0.10 -19.50 17.85
C GLU A 161 -0.52 -18.92 19.22
N GLY A 162 -1.62 -18.17 19.27
CA GLY A 162 -2.08 -17.42 20.42
C GLY A 162 -3.51 -17.73 20.87
N ALA A 163 -4.05 -16.85 21.72
CA ALA A 163 -5.42 -16.94 22.19
C ALA A 163 -6.11 -15.57 22.22
N ILE A 164 -7.38 -15.55 21.84
CA ILE A 164 -8.28 -14.41 21.92
C ILE A 164 -9.21 -14.62 23.12
N PHE A 165 -9.26 -13.63 24.00
CA PHE A 165 -10.13 -13.58 25.16
C PHE A 165 -11.17 -12.49 24.95
N LYS A 166 -12.42 -12.90 24.72
CA LYS A 166 -13.56 -11.96 24.73
C LYS A 166 -14.04 -11.80 26.15
N GLY A 167 -14.49 -10.59 26.48
CA GLY A 167 -14.89 -10.28 27.83
C GLY A 167 -15.31 -8.84 28.00
N ASN A 168 -15.49 -8.45 29.25
CA ASN A 168 -15.84 -7.09 29.62
C ASN A 168 -14.65 -6.43 30.31
N LEU A 169 -14.21 -5.30 29.75
CA LEU A 169 -13.20 -4.45 30.36
C LEU A 169 -13.80 -3.75 31.59
N ARG A 170 -13.06 -3.73 32.69
CA ARG A 170 -13.46 -3.12 33.97
C ARG A 170 -12.40 -2.09 34.36
N GLY A 171 -12.64 -0.83 33.99
CA GLY A 171 -11.74 0.29 34.25
C GLY A 171 -11.13 0.89 32.98
N GLU A 172 -10.19 1.83 33.20
CA GLU A 172 -9.52 2.56 32.12
C GLU A 172 -8.57 1.65 31.32
N PRO A 173 -8.67 1.59 29.97
CA PRO A 173 -7.91 0.65 29.15
C PRO A 173 -6.40 0.68 29.38
N GLU A 174 -5.82 1.88 29.49
CA GLU A 174 -4.37 2.05 29.68
C GLU A 174 -3.90 1.43 31.00
N THR A 175 -4.65 1.66 32.09
CA THR A 175 -4.30 1.16 33.42
C THR A 175 -4.49 -0.36 33.53
N VAL A 176 -5.54 -0.88 32.89
CA VAL A 176 -5.81 -2.32 32.83
C VAL A 176 -4.75 -3.02 31.99
N HIS A 177 -4.40 -2.47 30.83
CA HIS A 177 -3.34 -3.01 29.97
C HIS A 177 -2.01 -3.12 30.72
N ALA A 178 -1.60 -2.06 31.42
CA ALA A 178 -0.36 -2.04 32.19
C ALA A 178 -0.34 -3.15 33.27
N ARG A 179 -1.41 -3.25 34.07
CA ARG A 179 -1.52 -4.28 35.13
C ARG A 179 -1.53 -5.71 34.57
N LEU A 180 -2.26 -5.95 33.49
CA LEU A 180 -2.33 -7.28 32.87
C LEU A 180 -0.98 -7.65 32.22
N SER A 181 -0.31 -6.69 31.59
CA SER A 181 1.01 -6.89 30.98
C SER A 181 2.09 -7.17 32.02
N GLU A 182 2.05 -6.48 33.17
CA GLU A 182 2.96 -6.72 34.29
C GLU A 182 2.79 -8.14 34.85
N LYS A 183 1.56 -8.55 35.15
CA LYS A 183 1.27 -9.92 35.63
C LYS A 183 1.65 -11.00 34.61
N LEU A 184 1.43 -10.74 33.32
CA LEU A 184 1.84 -11.67 32.26
C LEU A 184 3.37 -11.81 32.23
N LYS A 185 4.08 -10.70 32.42
CA LYS A 185 5.54 -10.67 32.47
C LYS A 185 6.10 -11.32 33.73
N GLU A 186 5.45 -11.19 34.89
CA GLU A 186 5.84 -11.88 36.11
C GLU A 186 5.75 -13.41 35.97
N ASN A 187 4.68 -13.90 35.32
CA ASN A 187 4.46 -15.34 35.18
C ASN A 187 5.25 -15.99 34.03
N PHE A 188 5.47 -15.28 32.92
CA PHE A 188 6.02 -15.86 31.68
C PHE A 188 7.21 -15.10 31.10
N GLY A 189 7.72 -14.07 31.79
CA GLY A 189 8.79 -13.22 31.29
C GLY A 189 8.41 -12.55 29.96
N GLU A 190 9.29 -12.67 28.97
CA GLU A 190 9.11 -12.07 27.64
C GLU A 190 8.51 -13.06 26.62
N LYS A 191 7.96 -14.20 27.06
CA LYS A 191 7.42 -15.25 26.17
C LYS A 191 6.17 -14.80 25.42
N TYR A 192 5.33 -13.98 26.04
CA TYR A 192 4.04 -13.55 25.50
C TYR A 192 3.91 -12.03 25.45
N ARG A 193 3.03 -11.57 24.57
CA ARG A 193 2.62 -10.17 24.38
C ARG A 193 1.12 -10.07 24.51
N LEU A 194 0.66 -9.06 25.23
CA LEU A 194 -0.76 -8.78 25.43
C LEU A 194 -1.18 -7.58 24.59
N PHE A 195 -2.17 -7.80 23.73
CA PHE A 195 -2.79 -6.78 22.90
C PHE A 195 -4.23 -6.55 23.38
N MET A 196 -4.62 -5.29 23.50
CA MET A 196 -5.99 -4.87 23.75
C MET A 196 -6.51 -4.16 22.51
N VAL A 197 -7.49 -4.78 21.84
CA VAL A 197 -8.02 -4.32 20.56
C VAL A 197 -9.55 -4.31 20.55
N GLU A 198 -10.12 -3.52 19.65
CA GLU A 198 -11.56 -3.50 19.43
C GLU A 198 -12.01 -4.70 18.59
N GLY A 199 -12.93 -5.50 19.12
CA GLY A 199 -13.51 -6.65 18.43
C GLY A 199 -14.44 -6.28 17.27
N THR A 200 -14.93 -7.29 16.56
CA THR A 200 -15.88 -7.12 15.45
C THR A 200 -17.19 -6.45 15.89
N GLU A 201 -17.65 -6.76 17.11
CA GLU A 201 -18.85 -6.18 17.73
C GLU A 201 -18.62 -4.82 18.42
N GLY A 202 -17.42 -4.23 18.29
CA GLY A 202 -17.07 -2.98 18.97
C GLY A 202 -16.76 -3.13 20.46
N LYS A 203 -16.73 -4.37 20.97
CA LYS A 203 -16.37 -4.68 22.36
C LYS A 203 -14.86 -4.88 22.52
N PRO A 204 -14.27 -4.49 23.66
CA PRO A 204 -12.88 -4.79 23.99
C PRO A 204 -12.56 -6.28 23.96
N VAL A 205 -11.42 -6.64 23.35
CA VAL A 205 -10.91 -8.01 23.29
C VAL A 205 -9.43 -8.01 23.66
N VAL A 206 -9.02 -8.98 24.47
CA VAL A 206 -7.61 -9.20 24.80
C VAL A 206 -7.08 -10.32 23.91
N ILE A 207 -5.95 -10.09 23.24
CA ILE A 207 -5.27 -11.08 22.41
C ILE A 207 -3.89 -11.31 23.00
N VAL A 208 -3.55 -12.58 23.24
CA VAL A 208 -2.22 -12.97 23.70
C VAL A 208 -1.52 -13.73 22.58
N LEU A 209 -0.36 -13.24 22.16
CA LEU A 209 0.47 -13.83 21.11
C LEU A 209 1.88 -14.12 21.66
N PRO A 210 2.58 -15.14 21.15
CA PRO A 210 3.99 -15.34 21.50
C PRO A 210 4.86 -14.19 20.95
N SER A 211 5.95 -13.88 21.65
CA SER A 211 6.89 -12.81 21.25
C SER A 211 7.69 -13.12 19.99
N THR A 212 7.63 -14.37 19.49
CA THR A 212 8.13 -14.75 18.16
C THR A 212 7.48 -13.94 17.03
N ASN A 213 6.26 -13.44 17.25
CA ASN A 213 5.51 -12.60 16.31
C ASN A 213 5.89 -11.11 16.35
N ASP A 214 6.82 -10.72 17.23
CA ASP A 214 7.31 -9.34 17.32
C ASP A 214 7.92 -8.89 15.97
N PRO A 215 7.85 -7.59 15.64
CA PRO A 215 8.50 -7.06 14.46
C PRO A 215 9.99 -7.39 14.47
N GLN A 216 10.43 -8.12 13.45
CA GLN A 216 11.81 -8.55 13.33
C GLN A 216 12.69 -7.39 12.85
N PRO A 217 13.94 -7.28 13.34
CA PRO A 217 14.86 -6.26 12.89
C PRO A 217 15.21 -6.46 11.40
N THR A 218 15.59 -5.38 10.73
CA THR A 218 16.00 -5.43 9.33
C THR A 218 17.18 -6.38 9.10
N THR A 219 17.01 -7.29 8.15
CA THR A 219 18.04 -8.27 7.79
C THR A 219 19.21 -7.61 7.06
N LEU A 220 20.36 -8.28 6.99
CA LEU A 220 21.52 -7.76 6.27
C LEU A 220 21.21 -7.50 4.78
N ALA A 221 20.45 -8.39 4.14
CA ALA A 221 20.01 -8.21 2.76
C ALA A 221 19.12 -6.97 2.58
N GLN A 222 18.23 -6.71 3.54
CA GLN A 222 17.39 -5.51 3.55
C GLN A 222 18.21 -4.24 3.79
N LYS A 223 19.22 -4.27 4.65
CA LYS A 223 20.15 -3.15 4.85
C LYS A 223 20.95 -2.84 3.58
N ASN A 224 21.42 -3.87 2.88
CA ASN A 224 22.09 -3.71 1.59
C ASN A 224 21.13 -3.13 0.54
N LEU A 225 19.88 -3.59 0.50
CA LEU A 225 18.85 -3.01 -0.36
C LEU A 225 18.60 -1.53 -0.03
N ALA A 226 18.50 -1.17 1.25
CA ALA A 226 18.34 0.21 1.69
C ALA A 226 19.52 1.09 1.22
N LEU A 227 20.75 0.57 1.26
CA LEU A 227 21.94 1.26 0.75
C LEU A 227 21.89 1.45 -0.78
N VAL A 228 21.51 0.41 -1.53
CA VAL A 228 21.34 0.51 -2.99
C VAL A 228 20.27 1.56 -3.34
N LEU A 229 19.14 1.54 -2.64
CA LEU A 229 18.07 2.51 -2.82
C LEU A 229 18.48 3.93 -2.43
N LEU A 230 19.30 4.09 -1.39
CA LEU A 230 19.89 5.38 -1.01
C LEU A 230 20.75 5.93 -2.15
N ILE A 231 21.68 5.11 -2.68
CA ILE A 231 22.55 5.52 -3.80
C ILE A 231 21.72 5.84 -5.05
N ALA A 232 20.73 5.01 -5.36
CA ALA A 232 19.82 5.24 -6.48
C ALA A 232 19.05 6.56 -6.31
N THR A 233 18.61 6.89 -5.08
CA THR A 233 17.90 8.14 -4.78
C THR A 233 18.81 9.35 -4.90
N ILE A 234 20.08 9.23 -4.51
CA ILE A 234 21.07 10.29 -4.73
C ILE A 234 21.23 10.53 -6.24
N ALA A 235 21.40 9.47 -7.03
CA ALA A 235 21.55 9.55 -8.48
C ALA A 235 20.31 10.17 -9.14
N THR A 236 19.10 9.71 -8.82
CA THR A 236 17.86 10.28 -9.37
C THR A 236 17.64 11.72 -8.91
N SER A 237 18.01 12.08 -7.67
CA SER A 237 17.91 13.47 -7.21
C SER A 237 18.84 14.42 -7.96
N LEU A 238 20.05 13.97 -8.30
CA LEU A 238 21.01 14.75 -9.09
C LEU A 238 20.55 14.87 -10.55
N GLU A 239 20.03 13.78 -11.12
CA GLU A 239 19.44 13.80 -12.46
C GLU A 239 18.23 14.73 -12.54
N SER A 240 17.27 14.61 -11.62
CA SER A 240 16.11 15.50 -11.59
C SER A 240 16.52 16.97 -11.41
N ALA A 241 17.57 17.24 -10.63
CA ALA A 241 18.15 18.59 -10.54
C ALA A 241 18.78 19.05 -11.86
N GLY A 242 19.49 18.18 -12.57
CA GLY A 242 20.02 18.47 -13.91
C GLY A 242 18.91 18.77 -14.91
N LEU A 243 17.85 17.95 -14.93
CA LEU A 243 16.70 18.14 -15.80
C LEU A 243 15.97 19.46 -15.52
N LEU A 244 15.84 19.85 -14.24
CA LEU A 244 15.32 21.16 -13.86
C LEU A 244 16.18 22.29 -14.44
N LEU A 245 17.51 22.13 -14.45
CA LEU A 245 18.47 23.06 -15.07
C LEU A 245 18.55 22.95 -16.60
N GLY A 246 17.75 22.08 -17.22
CA GLY A 246 17.66 21.93 -18.68
C GLY A 246 18.76 21.05 -19.28
N PHE A 247 19.37 20.14 -18.53
CA PHE A 247 20.34 19.19 -19.07
C PHE A 247 20.17 17.78 -18.49
N ASP A 248 20.51 16.77 -19.30
CA ASP A 248 20.63 15.38 -18.84
C ASP A 248 22.02 15.19 -18.20
N LEU A 249 22.04 14.79 -16.92
CA LEU A 249 23.27 14.64 -16.15
C LEU A 249 24.03 13.37 -16.55
N PHE A 250 23.34 12.27 -16.82
CA PHE A 250 23.98 11.01 -17.24
C PHE A 250 24.65 11.15 -18.61
N SER A 251 24.09 12.00 -19.47
CA SER A 251 24.70 12.37 -20.74
C SER A 251 25.88 13.36 -20.58
N ASN A 252 25.88 14.19 -19.53
CA ASN A 252 26.88 15.25 -19.30
C ASN A 252 27.43 15.25 -17.87
N LEU A 253 28.11 14.18 -17.48
CA LEU A 253 28.62 14.00 -16.11
C LEU A 253 29.54 15.13 -15.62
N GLY A 254 30.17 15.90 -16.51
CA GLY A 254 31.01 17.04 -16.14
C GLY A 254 30.28 18.18 -15.42
N ARG A 255 28.95 18.27 -15.58
CA ARG A 255 28.10 19.35 -15.02
C ARG A 255 27.46 19.01 -13.68
N TYR A 256 27.82 17.90 -13.05
CA TYR A 256 27.25 17.46 -11.77
C TYR A 256 27.30 18.53 -10.67
N ARG A 257 28.31 19.39 -10.69
CA ARG A 257 28.48 20.48 -9.70
C ARG A 257 27.33 21.49 -9.73
N GLU A 258 26.70 21.69 -10.88
CA GLU A 258 25.55 22.59 -11.03
C GLU A 258 24.28 21.99 -10.40
N ALA A 259 24.14 20.66 -10.41
CA ALA A 259 22.98 19.95 -9.87
C ALA A 259 23.04 19.76 -8.34
N ILE A 260 24.25 19.74 -7.75
CA ILE A 260 24.45 19.49 -6.31
C ILE A 260 23.61 20.43 -5.42
N PRO A 261 23.61 21.77 -5.59
CA PRO A 261 22.87 22.65 -4.68
C PRO A 261 21.37 22.36 -4.63
N LEU A 262 20.75 22.04 -5.77
CA LEU A 262 19.32 21.71 -5.84
C LEU A 262 19.04 20.35 -5.21
N SER A 263 19.87 19.35 -5.53
CA SER A 263 19.79 18.01 -4.92
C SER A 263 19.94 18.10 -3.39
N LEU A 264 20.89 18.88 -2.88
CA LEU A 264 21.06 19.11 -1.44
C LEU A 264 19.83 19.74 -0.80
N GLY A 265 19.18 20.68 -1.48
CA GLY A 265 17.92 21.26 -1.00
C GLY A 265 16.80 20.22 -0.88
N LEU A 266 16.67 19.32 -1.86
CA LEU A 266 15.73 18.19 -1.77
C LEU A 266 16.11 17.24 -0.63
N TRP A 267 17.39 16.88 -0.48
CA TRP A 267 17.88 16.03 0.60
C TRP A 267 17.65 16.63 1.98
N ALA A 268 17.78 17.96 2.13
CA ALA A 268 17.48 18.64 3.39
C ALA A 268 16.03 18.40 3.84
N ILE A 269 15.08 18.42 2.90
CA ILE A 269 13.67 18.13 3.17
C ILE A 269 13.48 16.66 3.57
N LEU A 270 14.02 15.72 2.79
CA LEU A 270 13.87 14.29 3.05
C LEU A 270 14.50 13.86 4.38
N VAL A 271 15.68 14.41 4.70
CA VAL A 271 16.37 14.14 5.96
C VAL A 271 15.63 14.77 7.13
N ALA A 272 15.12 16.00 6.99
CA ALA A 272 14.31 16.63 8.04
C ALA A 272 13.06 15.80 8.37
N HIS A 273 12.39 15.26 7.36
CA HIS A 273 11.25 14.35 7.52
C HIS A 273 11.64 13.11 8.35
N GLU A 274 12.70 12.41 7.96
CA GLU A 274 13.13 11.19 8.68
C GLU A 274 13.65 11.51 10.09
N ILE A 275 14.28 12.66 10.31
CA ILE A 275 14.66 13.13 11.65
C ILE A 275 13.41 13.34 12.51
N GLY A 276 12.33 13.89 11.97
CA GLY A 276 11.06 14.06 12.67
C GLY A 276 10.53 12.74 13.22
N HIS A 277 10.47 11.69 12.39
CA HIS A 277 10.09 10.35 12.84
C HIS A 277 10.99 9.84 13.97
N ARG A 278 12.32 9.98 13.84
CA ARG A 278 13.27 9.46 14.83
C ARG A 278 13.20 10.19 16.17
N ILE A 279 13.00 11.51 16.16
CA ILE A 279 12.82 12.30 17.39
C ILE A 279 11.57 11.83 18.14
N ALA A 280 10.45 11.68 17.43
CA ALA A 280 9.21 11.20 18.03
C ALA A 280 9.31 9.74 18.52
N ALA A 281 9.92 8.86 17.73
CA ALA A 281 10.09 7.46 18.10
C ALA A 281 10.96 7.30 19.35
N LYS A 282 12.02 8.11 19.49
CA LYS A 282 12.89 8.12 20.68
C LYS A 282 12.11 8.46 21.95
N ARG A 283 11.14 9.39 21.88
CA ARG A 283 10.30 9.76 23.04
C ARG A 283 9.50 8.57 23.60
N TYR A 284 9.13 7.63 22.73
CA TYR A 284 8.33 6.46 23.06
C TYR A 284 9.13 5.15 23.12
N ASN A 285 10.46 5.22 23.04
CA ASN A 285 11.36 4.05 22.96
C ASN A 285 11.00 3.07 21.82
N ILE A 286 10.50 3.61 20.70
CA ILE A 286 10.15 2.84 19.51
C ILE A 286 11.38 2.69 18.63
N ARG A 287 11.63 1.47 18.14
CA ARG A 287 12.71 1.19 17.18
C ARG A 287 12.17 1.34 15.76
N LEU A 288 12.85 2.15 14.97
CA LEU A 288 12.59 2.33 13.55
C LEU A 288 13.69 1.66 12.72
N SER A 289 13.31 1.13 11.57
CA SER A 289 14.24 0.57 10.61
C SER A 289 15.10 1.66 9.98
N VAL A 290 16.14 1.24 9.26
CA VAL A 290 16.76 2.13 8.27
C VAL A 290 15.71 2.56 7.22
N PRO A 291 15.74 3.82 6.75
CA PRO A 291 14.80 4.32 5.75
C PRO A 291 15.11 3.72 4.38
N PHE A 292 14.07 3.21 3.71
CA PHE A 292 14.15 2.75 2.33
C PHE A 292 13.70 3.87 1.41
N PHE A 293 14.65 4.65 0.89
CA PHE A 293 14.34 5.74 -0.04
C PHE A 293 13.76 5.22 -1.35
N LEU A 294 12.78 5.94 -1.89
CA LEU A 294 12.09 5.60 -3.12
C LEU A 294 12.57 6.51 -4.26
N PRO A 295 13.49 6.05 -5.12
CA PRO A 295 14.02 6.86 -6.21
C PRO A 295 12.97 7.05 -7.31
N THR A 296 12.96 8.23 -7.94
CA THR A 296 12.13 8.52 -9.12
C THR A 296 12.81 9.53 -10.02
N TRP A 297 12.71 9.31 -11.34
CA TRP A 297 13.32 10.19 -12.34
C TRP A 297 12.63 11.57 -12.42
N GLN A 298 11.34 11.63 -12.09
CA GLN A 298 10.49 12.80 -12.35
C GLN A 298 10.67 13.91 -11.30
N ILE A 299 10.77 13.54 -10.03
CA ILE A 299 10.82 14.48 -8.89
C ILE A 299 12.01 14.19 -7.95
N GLY A 300 12.94 13.33 -8.37
CA GLY A 300 14.11 12.90 -7.60
C GLY A 300 13.81 11.77 -6.62
N SER A 301 12.83 11.96 -5.73
CA SER A 301 12.43 10.97 -4.72
C SER A 301 10.95 11.10 -4.34
N PHE A 302 10.32 9.98 -4.00
CA PHE A 302 9.02 9.99 -3.31
C PHE A 302 9.13 9.97 -1.78
N GLY A 303 10.32 10.19 -1.24
CA GLY A 303 10.61 10.06 0.18
C GLY A 303 11.13 8.69 0.54
N ALA A 304 10.86 8.25 1.78
CA ALA A 304 11.35 6.98 2.29
C ALA A 304 10.27 6.20 3.02
N ILE A 305 10.37 4.88 2.95
CA ILE A 305 9.57 3.97 3.76
C ILE A 305 10.38 3.62 5.00
N THR A 306 9.87 4.02 6.17
CA THR A 306 10.45 3.68 7.47
C THR A 306 9.48 2.77 8.23
N ARG A 307 9.97 1.58 8.61
CA ARG A 307 9.17 0.52 9.25
C ARG A 307 9.41 0.51 10.75
N PHE A 308 8.40 0.09 11.51
CA PHE A 308 8.56 -0.17 12.94
C PHE A 308 9.22 -1.54 13.18
N GLU A 309 10.33 -1.55 13.93
CA GLU A 309 11.06 -2.75 14.38
C GLU A 309 10.76 -3.07 15.86
N SER A 310 9.72 -2.47 16.42
CA SER A 310 9.18 -2.77 17.74
C SER A 310 7.67 -2.61 17.74
N LEU A 311 7.00 -3.23 18.71
CA LEU A 311 5.58 -3.01 18.93
C LEU A 311 5.35 -1.58 19.43
N LEU A 312 4.22 -1.02 19.03
CA LEU A 312 3.78 0.30 19.45
C LEU A 312 3.00 0.17 20.76
N PRO A 313 3.23 1.06 21.75
CA PRO A 313 2.54 0.96 23.04
C PRO A 313 1.04 1.27 22.90
N ASN A 314 0.70 2.36 22.21
CA ASN A 314 -0.68 2.81 22.04
C ASN A 314 -0.87 3.62 20.75
N ARG A 315 -2.13 3.94 20.43
CA ARG A 315 -2.50 4.77 19.26
C ARG A 315 -1.92 6.18 19.31
N THR A 316 -1.73 6.75 20.50
CA THR A 316 -1.10 8.06 20.68
C THR A 316 0.35 8.07 20.16
N ALA A 317 1.12 7.03 20.47
CA ALA A 317 2.48 6.89 19.98
C ALA A 317 2.53 6.67 18.45
N LEU A 318 1.58 5.90 17.89
CA LEU A 318 1.43 5.78 16.44
C LEU A 318 1.19 7.13 15.78
N PHE A 319 0.26 7.93 16.33
CA PHE A 319 -0.06 9.26 15.82
C PHE A 319 1.16 10.20 15.88
N ASP A 320 1.81 10.32 17.03
CA ASP A 320 2.91 11.26 17.24
C ASP A 320 4.09 10.97 16.32
N VAL A 321 4.43 9.68 16.13
CA VAL A 321 5.49 9.30 15.19
C VAL A 321 5.08 9.54 13.74
N ALA A 322 3.84 9.20 13.36
CA ALA A 322 3.35 9.38 12.00
C ALA A 322 3.25 10.86 11.60
N LEU A 323 2.83 11.75 12.50
CA LEU A 323 2.73 13.19 12.22
C LEU A 323 4.10 13.88 12.21
N ALA A 324 5.05 13.45 13.05
CA ALA A 324 6.31 14.15 13.22
C ALA A 324 7.14 14.25 11.94
N GLY A 325 7.16 13.20 11.10
CA GLY A 325 7.88 13.24 9.82
C GLY A 325 7.34 14.31 8.88
N PRO A 326 6.05 14.23 8.48
CA PRO A 326 5.40 15.24 7.66
C PRO A 326 5.43 16.64 8.25
N ALA A 327 5.37 16.79 9.57
CA ALA A 327 5.50 18.09 10.22
C ALA A 327 6.88 18.72 9.97
N PHE A 328 7.97 17.98 10.24
CA PHE A 328 9.32 18.49 10.03
C PHE A 328 9.63 18.71 8.54
N GLY A 329 9.34 17.72 7.69
CA GLY A 329 9.53 17.82 6.24
C GLY A 329 8.69 18.95 5.62
N GLY A 330 7.43 19.06 6.04
CA GLY A 330 6.50 20.10 5.60
C GLY A 330 6.90 21.50 6.05
N ILE A 331 7.38 21.68 7.29
CA ILE A 331 7.87 22.98 7.78
C ILE A 331 9.09 23.43 6.97
N VAL A 332 10.07 22.55 6.75
CA VAL A 332 11.26 22.89 5.94
C VAL A 332 10.86 23.23 4.51
N SER A 333 9.97 22.44 3.91
CA SER A 333 9.46 22.67 2.56
C SER A 333 8.73 24.00 2.44
N LEU A 334 7.86 24.31 3.41
CA LEU A 334 7.12 25.57 3.45
C LEU A 334 8.05 26.77 3.64
N ALA A 335 9.05 26.65 4.52
CA ALA A 335 10.05 27.69 4.73
C ALA A 335 10.86 27.95 3.45
N MET A 336 11.28 26.90 2.74
CA MET A 336 11.95 27.02 1.44
C MET A 336 11.05 27.65 0.39
N LEU A 337 9.77 27.26 0.32
CA LEU A 337 8.81 27.84 -0.61
C LEU A 337 8.64 29.35 -0.36
N VAL A 338 8.33 29.74 0.87
CA VAL A 338 8.09 31.14 1.23
C VAL A 338 9.36 31.98 1.03
N ALA A 339 10.53 31.48 1.47
CA ALA A 339 11.80 32.16 1.23
C ALA A 339 12.08 32.28 -0.27
N GLY A 340 11.81 31.24 -1.06
CA GLY A 340 11.95 31.27 -2.51
C GLY A 340 11.05 32.32 -3.17
N LEU A 341 9.78 32.38 -2.78
CA LEU A 341 8.84 33.38 -3.29
C LEU A 341 9.31 34.81 -2.97
N ILE A 342 9.77 35.07 -1.74
CA ILE A 342 10.29 36.38 -1.33
C ILE A 342 11.58 36.75 -2.08
N LEU A 343 12.44 35.77 -2.35
CA LEU A 343 13.71 35.96 -3.06
C LEU A 343 13.54 36.02 -4.59
N SER A 344 12.34 35.73 -5.11
CA SER A 344 12.06 35.74 -6.54
C SER A 344 12.07 37.17 -7.08
N ARG A 345 12.93 37.42 -8.06
CA ARG A 345 13.16 38.73 -8.71
C ARG A 345 13.25 38.55 -10.22
N PRO A 346 13.02 39.62 -11.02
CA PRO A 346 13.29 39.58 -12.46
C PRO A 346 14.72 39.09 -12.75
N GLY A 347 14.87 38.11 -13.63
CA GLY A 347 16.15 37.46 -13.91
C GLY A 347 16.54 36.34 -12.94
N SER A 348 15.60 35.82 -12.14
CA SER A 348 15.82 34.60 -11.34
C SER A 348 16.10 33.40 -12.24
N LEU A 349 16.75 32.39 -11.66
CA LEU A 349 17.30 31.25 -12.41
C LEU A 349 16.24 30.42 -13.15
N PHE A 350 15.01 30.32 -12.63
CA PHE A 350 13.94 29.57 -13.28
C PHE A 350 12.83 30.49 -13.76
N GLN A 351 12.29 30.18 -14.93
CA GLN A 351 11.13 30.85 -15.52
C GLN A 351 10.00 29.84 -15.60
N VAL A 352 8.94 30.03 -14.81
CA VAL A 352 7.81 29.10 -14.76
C VAL A 352 6.54 29.77 -15.31
N PRO A 353 5.69 29.03 -16.07
CA PRO A 353 4.38 29.55 -16.46
C PRO A 353 3.52 29.85 -15.23
N SER A 354 2.69 30.90 -15.26
CA SER A 354 1.80 31.20 -14.12
C SER A 354 0.80 30.07 -13.80
N GLN A 355 0.51 29.21 -14.79
CA GLN A 355 -0.28 27.99 -14.60
C GLN A 355 0.37 27.00 -13.61
N PHE A 356 1.70 27.05 -13.42
CA PHE A 356 2.37 26.24 -12.39
C PHE A 356 1.75 26.46 -11.00
N PHE A 357 1.45 27.71 -10.66
CA PHE A 357 0.85 28.09 -9.38
C PHE A 357 -0.63 27.71 -9.27
N GLN A 358 -1.29 27.40 -10.39
CA GLN A 358 -2.65 26.85 -10.39
C GLN A 358 -2.66 25.35 -10.03
N GLY A 359 -1.50 24.68 -10.05
CA GLY A 359 -1.39 23.25 -9.74
C GLY A 359 -1.64 22.89 -8.27
N SER A 360 -1.75 23.88 -7.38
CA SER A 360 -1.94 23.67 -5.94
C SER A 360 -2.65 24.87 -5.30
N ILE A 361 -3.71 24.62 -4.53
CA ILE A 361 -4.42 25.67 -3.77
C ILE A 361 -3.46 26.36 -2.79
N LEU A 362 -2.66 25.59 -2.05
CA LEU A 362 -1.73 26.11 -1.05
C LEU A 362 -0.64 26.95 -1.70
N VAL A 363 0.04 26.41 -2.72
CA VAL A 363 1.15 27.14 -3.36
C VAL A 363 0.65 28.34 -4.15
N GLY A 364 -0.48 28.22 -4.84
CA GLY A 364 -1.09 29.33 -5.57
C GLY A 364 -1.53 30.47 -4.65
N SER A 365 -2.17 30.16 -3.52
CA SER A 365 -2.59 31.18 -2.55
C SER A 365 -1.41 31.89 -1.89
N LEU A 366 -0.38 31.15 -1.46
CA LEU A 366 0.84 31.73 -0.92
C LEU A 366 1.59 32.58 -1.95
N ALA A 367 1.73 32.08 -3.18
CA ALA A 367 2.34 32.83 -4.26
C ALA A 367 1.56 34.13 -4.54
N ARG A 368 0.22 34.10 -4.52
CA ARG A 368 -0.60 35.31 -4.70
C ARG A 368 -0.33 36.35 -3.62
N VAL A 369 -0.23 35.93 -2.36
CA VAL A 369 0.06 36.84 -1.25
C VAL A 369 1.45 37.47 -1.39
N VAL A 370 2.46 36.70 -1.82
CA VAL A 370 3.86 37.16 -1.86
C VAL A 370 4.21 37.89 -3.16
N LEU A 371 3.85 37.34 -4.32
CA LEU A 371 4.24 37.85 -5.65
C LEU A 371 3.23 38.86 -6.23
N GLY A 372 2.01 38.91 -5.70
CA GLY A 372 1.00 39.90 -6.09
C GLY A 372 0.70 39.88 -7.59
N GLU A 373 0.82 41.03 -8.25
CA GLU A 373 0.49 41.23 -9.67
C GLU A 373 1.44 40.50 -10.63
N GLN A 374 2.61 40.05 -10.16
CA GLN A 374 3.55 39.31 -11.02
C GLN A 374 2.95 38.01 -11.55
N LEU A 375 1.99 37.41 -10.84
CA LEU A 375 1.28 36.19 -11.25
C LEU A 375 0.27 36.38 -12.39
N GLN A 376 -0.03 37.62 -12.77
CA GLN A 376 -0.84 37.90 -13.95
C GLN A 376 -0.04 37.77 -15.24
N LYS A 377 1.30 37.75 -15.15
CA LYS A 377 2.17 37.50 -16.31
C LYS A 377 2.05 36.04 -16.76
N ALA A 378 2.27 35.80 -18.04
CA ALA A 378 2.31 34.44 -18.58
C ALA A 378 3.47 33.63 -18.01
N ILE A 379 4.62 34.28 -17.77
CA ILE A 379 5.83 33.68 -17.23
C ILE A 379 6.27 34.48 -16.01
N VAL A 380 6.66 33.77 -14.96
CA VAL A 380 7.13 34.31 -13.68
C VAL A 380 8.52 33.78 -13.40
N ASP A 381 9.47 34.69 -13.17
CA ASP A 381 10.82 34.35 -12.74
C ASP A 381 10.79 33.97 -11.26
N VAL A 382 11.28 32.78 -10.92
CA VAL A 382 11.25 32.23 -9.56
C VAL A 382 12.62 31.78 -9.09
N HIS A 383 12.87 31.99 -7.80
CA HIS A 383 14.05 31.49 -7.13
C HIS A 383 14.01 29.95 -7.03
N PRO A 384 15.14 29.23 -7.13
CA PRO A 384 15.19 27.77 -7.01
C PRO A 384 14.50 27.17 -5.78
N LEU A 385 14.58 27.87 -4.65
CA LEU A 385 13.91 27.46 -3.40
C LEU A 385 12.39 27.37 -3.54
N THR A 386 11.77 28.14 -4.45
CA THR A 386 10.32 28.05 -4.72
C THR A 386 9.96 26.67 -5.27
N ILE A 387 10.74 26.17 -6.24
CA ILE A 387 10.52 24.86 -6.85
C ILE A 387 10.82 23.75 -5.83
N LEU A 388 11.92 23.85 -5.09
CA LEU A 388 12.30 22.87 -4.08
C LEU A 388 11.28 22.79 -2.93
N GLY A 389 10.80 23.93 -2.45
CA GLY A 389 9.76 23.99 -1.43
C GLY A 389 8.44 23.40 -1.92
N TRP A 390 8.03 23.69 -3.16
CA TRP A 390 6.86 23.05 -3.78
C TRP A 390 7.03 21.54 -3.91
N LEU A 391 8.18 21.06 -4.41
CA LEU A 391 8.47 19.63 -4.52
C LEU A 391 8.41 18.94 -3.15
N GLY A 392 9.00 19.55 -2.12
CA GLY A 392 8.97 19.04 -0.75
C GLY A 392 7.55 18.95 -0.17
N LEU A 393 6.72 19.97 -0.41
CA LEU A 393 5.31 19.94 -0.02
C LEU A 393 4.55 18.82 -0.74
N VAL A 394 4.78 18.62 -2.04
CA VAL A 394 4.16 17.51 -2.79
C VAL A 394 4.59 16.15 -2.25
N ILE A 395 5.89 15.93 -2.00
CA ILE A 395 6.40 14.68 -1.42
C ILE A 395 5.76 14.42 -0.04
N THR A 396 5.72 15.46 0.80
CA THR A 396 5.08 15.39 2.12
C THR A 396 3.59 15.06 2.00
N ALA A 397 2.89 15.70 1.08
CA ALA A 397 1.46 15.49 0.85
C ALA A 397 1.17 14.07 0.31
N LEU A 398 2.03 13.53 -0.55
CA LEU A 398 1.91 12.13 -1.02
C LEU A 398 2.06 11.13 0.14
N ASN A 399 2.96 11.39 1.09
CA ASN A 399 3.11 10.57 2.30
C ASN A 399 1.96 10.77 3.30
N LEU A 400 1.27 11.91 3.25
CA LEU A 400 0.05 12.18 4.04
C LEU A 400 -1.25 11.64 3.41
N LEU A 401 -1.18 10.94 2.27
CA LEU A 401 -2.35 10.27 1.72
C LEU A 401 -2.89 9.23 2.72
N PRO A 402 -4.23 9.16 2.95
CA PRO A 402 -4.81 8.30 3.99
C PRO A 402 -4.94 6.85 3.51
N VAL A 403 -3.80 6.22 3.23
CA VAL A 403 -3.70 4.88 2.66
C VAL A 403 -2.58 4.05 3.28
N GLY A 404 -2.95 2.84 3.71
CA GLY A 404 -1.99 1.81 4.09
C GLY A 404 -1.04 2.23 5.21
N GLN A 405 0.25 1.92 5.04
CA GLN A 405 1.32 2.25 5.99
C GLN A 405 1.96 3.62 5.77
N LEU A 406 1.43 4.44 4.84
CA LEU A 406 1.89 5.82 4.72
C LEU A 406 1.56 6.62 5.99
N ASP A 407 2.23 7.74 6.19
CA ASP A 407 2.05 8.59 7.37
C ASP A 407 0.59 9.03 7.54
N GLY A 408 -0.09 9.40 6.44
CA GLY A 408 -1.51 9.71 6.45
C GLY A 408 -2.41 8.52 6.82
N GLY A 409 -2.07 7.32 6.35
CA GLY A 409 -2.77 6.09 6.71
C GLY A 409 -2.64 5.76 8.20
N ARG A 410 -1.43 5.92 8.74
CA ARG A 410 -1.12 5.75 10.17
C ARG A 410 -1.83 6.80 11.03
N ILE A 411 -1.90 8.06 10.59
CA ILE A 411 -2.68 9.12 11.26
C ILE A 411 -4.16 8.75 11.33
N VAL A 412 -4.76 8.35 10.21
CA VAL A 412 -6.18 7.95 10.18
C VAL A 412 -6.42 6.70 11.04
N GLN A 413 -5.52 5.72 11.00
CA GLN A 413 -5.59 4.54 11.87
C GLN A 413 -5.51 4.91 13.34
N ALA A 414 -4.63 5.84 13.72
CA ALA A 414 -4.49 6.26 15.09
C ALA A 414 -5.72 7.02 15.60
N ILE A 415 -6.30 7.94 14.80
CA ILE A 415 -7.46 8.75 15.23
C ILE A 415 -8.77 7.96 15.14
N TYR A 416 -9.03 7.30 14.02
CA TYR A 416 -10.35 6.71 13.71
C TYR A 416 -10.38 5.18 13.80
N GLY A 417 -9.27 4.56 14.16
CA GLY A 417 -9.16 3.12 14.27
C GLY A 417 -9.06 2.40 12.93
N ARG A 418 -8.90 1.08 13.00
CA ARG A 418 -8.56 0.21 11.86
C ARG A 418 -9.66 0.11 10.81
N LYS A 419 -10.93 0.10 11.23
CA LYS A 419 -12.09 -0.05 10.33
C LYS A 419 -12.16 1.13 9.36
N ILE A 420 -12.01 2.35 9.87
CA ILE A 420 -12.05 3.57 9.07
C ILE A 420 -10.78 3.67 8.21
N ALA A 421 -9.60 3.42 8.77
CA ALA A 421 -8.34 3.43 8.01
C ALA A 421 -8.34 2.48 6.80
N ARG A 422 -8.96 1.29 6.94
CA ARG A 422 -9.12 0.36 5.81
C ARG A 422 -10.01 0.95 4.72
N ARG A 423 -11.14 1.56 5.10
CA ARG A 423 -12.09 2.16 4.14
C ARG A 423 -11.45 3.35 3.42
N THR A 424 -10.77 4.24 4.14
CA THR A 424 -10.06 5.38 3.54
C THR A 424 -8.92 4.93 2.64
N SER A 425 -8.22 3.85 3.01
CA SER A 425 -7.16 3.29 2.17
C SER A 425 -7.69 2.82 0.81
N ILE A 426 -8.80 2.07 0.82
CA ILE A 426 -9.45 1.61 -0.41
C ILE A 426 -9.96 2.80 -1.21
N ALA A 427 -10.63 3.76 -0.56
CA ALA A 427 -11.14 4.96 -1.23
C ALA A 427 -10.01 5.77 -1.89
N THR A 428 -8.89 5.97 -1.21
CA THR A 428 -7.72 6.69 -1.72
C THR A 428 -7.12 5.97 -2.93
N LEU A 429 -6.98 4.64 -2.89
CA LEU A 429 -6.50 3.86 -4.03
C LEU A 429 -7.43 3.96 -5.25
N VAL A 430 -8.75 3.91 -5.03
CA VAL A 430 -9.75 4.09 -6.10
C VAL A 430 -9.65 5.49 -6.69
N ILE A 431 -9.54 6.52 -5.86
CA ILE A 431 -9.39 7.92 -6.31
C ILE A 431 -8.09 8.09 -7.11
N LEU A 432 -6.95 7.60 -6.61
CA LEU A 432 -5.67 7.64 -7.33
C LEU A 432 -5.76 6.91 -8.67
N GLY A 433 -6.40 5.75 -8.71
CA GLY A 433 -6.67 5.01 -9.94
C GLY A 433 -7.51 5.82 -10.93
N LEU A 434 -8.59 6.44 -10.46
CA LEU A 434 -9.46 7.27 -11.29
C LEU A 434 -8.72 8.51 -11.83
N VAL A 435 -7.93 9.18 -10.99
CA VAL A 435 -7.10 10.32 -11.39
C VAL A 435 -6.08 9.91 -12.47
N ALA A 436 -5.45 8.74 -12.31
CA ALA A 436 -4.54 8.19 -13.31
C ALA A 436 -5.24 7.88 -14.66
N LEU A 437 -6.50 7.44 -14.62
CA LEU A 437 -7.29 7.18 -15.84
C LEU A 437 -7.73 8.47 -16.55
N ILE A 438 -8.13 9.48 -15.79
CA ILE A 438 -8.61 10.77 -16.33
C ILE A 438 -7.45 11.63 -16.84
N ASN A 439 -6.27 11.54 -16.22
CA ASN A 439 -5.08 12.29 -16.60
C ASN A 439 -3.93 11.37 -17.02
N PRO A 440 -4.04 10.67 -18.17
CA PRO A 440 -3.02 9.73 -18.63
C PRO A 440 -1.70 10.40 -19.01
N ALA A 441 -1.70 11.73 -19.18
CA ALA A 441 -0.49 12.51 -19.43
C ALA A 441 0.39 12.65 -18.18
N ASN A 442 -0.18 12.54 -16.98
CA ASN A 442 0.58 12.56 -15.72
C ASN A 442 0.73 11.14 -15.15
N PRO A 443 1.91 10.50 -15.26
CA PRO A 443 2.13 9.15 -14.77
C PRO A 443 2.27 9.04 -13.25
N ILE A 444 2.44 10.15 -12.52
CA ILE A 444 2.74 10.15 -11.07
C ILE A 444 1.65 9.43 -10.26
N PRO A 445 0.34 9.71 -10.42
CA PRO A 445 -0.70 9.04 -9.64
C PRO A 445 -0.74 7.53 -9.88
N LEU A 446 -0.51 7.09 -11.12
CA LEU A 446 -0.49 5.68 -11.47
C LEU A 446 0.71 4.97 -10.82
N TYR A 447 1.90 5.55 -10.96
CA TYR A 447 3.12 5.01 -10.36
C TYR A 447 2.98 4.90 -8.84
N TRP A 448 2.45 5.95 -8.21
CA TRP A 448 2.23 5.97 -6.76
C TRP A 448 1.19 4.92 -6.32
N ALA A 449 0.07 4.80 -7.04
CA ALA A 449 -0.93 3.78 -6.75
C ALA A 449 -0.36 2.36 -6.82
N VAL A 450 0.46 2.07 -7.83
CA VAL A 450 1.16 0.79 -7.96
C VAL A 450 2.12 0.57 -6.80
N LEU A 451 2.97 1.55 -6.46
CA LEU A 451 3.88 1.42 -5.32
C LEU A 451 3.14 1.15 -4.01
N ILE A 452 2.05 1.87 -3.74
CA ILE A 452 1.26 1.66 -2.54
C ILE A 452 0.67 0.24 -2.53
N LEU A 453 0.08 -0.21 -3.64
CA LEU A 453 -0.55 -1.53 -3.74
C LEU A 453 0.41 -2.68 -3.42
N PHE A 454 1.69 -2.56 -3.81
CA PHE A 454 2.69 -3.60 -3.60
C PHE A 454 3.50 -3.46 -2.32
N LEU A 455 3.82 -2.22 -1.89
CA LEU A 455 4.74 -1.98 -0.79
C LEU A 455 4.07 -1.55 0.51
N GLN A 456 2.92 -0.89 0.45
CA GLN A 456 2.35 -0.16 1.60
C GLN A 456 0.86 -0.42 1.83
N ARG A 457 0.21 -1.33 1.10
CA ARG A 457 -1.26 -1.52 1.09
C ARG A 457 -1.85 -1.85 2.46
N ASP A 458 -1.14 -2.64 3.25
CA ASP A 458 -1.67 -3.16 4.51
C ASP A 458 -1.68 -2.06 5.58
N LEU A 459 -2.51 -2.22 6.60
CA LEU A 459 -2.51 -1.30 7.74
C LEU A 459 -1.27 -1.55 8.62
N GLU A 460 -0.95 -0.57 9.46
CA GLU A 460 0.11 -0.75 10.45
C GLU A 460 -0.28 -1.86 11.44
N ARG A 461 0.72 -2.56 12.02
CA ARG A 461 0.46 -3.63 12.99
C ARG A 461 -0.29 -3.13 14.23
N PRO A 462 -1.01 -4.02 14.96
CA PRO A 462 -1.74 -3.57 16.12
C PRO A 462 -0.82 -3.00 17.19
N SER A 463 -1.21 -1.88 17.79
CA SER A 463 -0.56 -1.41 19.02
C SER A 463 -0.92 -2.34 20.18
N LEU A 464 -0.08 -2.38 21.21
CA LEU A 464 -0.34 -3.15 22.43
C LEU A 464 -1.66 -2.71 23.08
N ASN A 465 -1.97 -1.42 23.07
CA ASN A 465 -3.28 -0.89 23.41
C ASN A 465 -3.88 -0.04 22.27
N GLU A 466 -4.89 -0.57 21.58
CA GLU A 466 -5.66 0.16 20.55
C GLU A 466 -7.01 0.71 21.07
N LEU A 467 -7.37 0.44 22.32
CA LEU A 467 -8.64 0.89 22.89
C LEU A 467 -8.60 2.35 23.33
N THR A 468 -7.44 2.86 23.76
CA THR A 468 -7.29 4.28 24.11
C THR A 468 -7.15 5.12 22.84
N GLU A 469 -8.05 6.09 22.68
CA GLU A 469 -7.99 7.05 21.57
C GLU A 469 -6.99 8.18 21.87
N PRO A 470 -6.35 8.77 20.84
CA PRO A 470 -5.61 10.01 20.99
C PRO A 470 -6.54 11.15 21.44
N ASP A 471 -5.98 12.16 22.12
CA ASP A 471 -6.73 13.33 22.57
C ASP A 471 -7.17 14.25 21.42
N ASP A 472 -8.15 15.12 21.71
CA ASP A 472 -8.74 16.03 20.73
C ASP A 472 -7.71 16.96 20.06
N THR A 473 -6.64 17.33 20.78
CA THR A 473 -5.58 18.18 20.20
C THR A 473 -4.84 17.47 19.08
N ARG A 474 -4.53 16.17 19.24
CA ARG A 474 -3.93 15.34 18.20
C ARG A 474 -4.89 15.11 17.05
N ALA A 475 -6.17 14.91 17.33
CA ALA A 475 -7.17 14.83 16.27
C ALA A 475 -7.19 16.11 15.41
N ALA A 476 -7.12 17.29 16.04
CA ALA A 476 -7.04 18.57 15.33
C ALA A 476 -5.75 18.71 14.49
N TRP A 477 -4.59 18.32 15.02
CA TRP A 477 -3.34 18.30 14.26
C TRP A 477 -3.39 17.33 13.07
N GLY A 478 -3.99 16.16 13.23
CA GLY A 478 -4.18 15.19 12.16
C GLY A 478 -5.09 15.73 11.06
N LEU A 479 -6.20 16.38 11.43
CA LEU A 479 -7.10 17.01 10.48
C LEU A 479 -6.41 18.15 9.72
N LEU A 480 -5.61 18.97 10.41
CA LEU A 480 -4.80 20.02 9.77
C LEU A 480 -3.81 19.42 8.76
N ALA A 481 -3.12 18.34 9.10
CA ALA A 481 -2.18 17.68 8.19
C ALA A 481 -2.90 17.14 6.95
N LEU A 482 -4.05 16.47 7.10
CA LEU A 482 -4.86 16.00 5.98
C LEU A 482 -5.41 17.15 5.13
N PHE A 483 -5.82 18.26 5.76
CA PHE A 483 -6.24 19.46 5.06
C PHE A 483 -5.10 20.07 4.24
N LEU A 484 -3.90 20.21 4.81
CA LEU A 484 -2.73 20.73 4.11
C LEU A 484 -2.30 19.82 2.96
N MET A 485 -2.43 18.50 3.12
CA MET A 485 -2.23 17.53 2.03
C MET A 485 -3.21 17.80 0.88
N LEU A 486 -4.51 17.92 1.16
CA LEU A 486 -5.52 18.22 0.14
C LEU A 486 -5.26 19.59 -0.52
N ALA A 487 -4.96 20.62 0.27
CA ALA A 487 -4.65 21.95 -0.25
C ALA A 487 -3.38 21.95 -1.13
N THR A 488 -2.44 21.04 -0.88
CA THR A 488 -1.23 20.89 -1.69
C THR A 488 -1.51 20.16 -3.00
N LEU A 489 -2.26 19.05 -2.97
CA LEU A 489 -2.45 18.18 -4.14
C LEU A 489 -3.61 18.59 -5.06
N ILE A 490 -4.59 19.34 -4.55
CA ILE A 490 -5.75 19.78 -5.34
C ILE A 490 -5.37 21.05 -6.12
N PRO A 491 -5.53 21.07 -7.45
CA PRO A 491 -5.31 22.25 -8.26
C PRO A 491 -6.42 23.29 -8.06
N LEU A 492 -6.10 24.56 -8.27
CA LEU A 492 -7.08 25.65 -8.33
C LEU A 492 -8.00 25.45 -9.53
N SER A 493 -9.31 25.58 -9.31
CA SER A 493 -10.25 25.66 -10.42
C SER A 493 -10.01 26.95 -11.22
N PRO A 494 -10.24 26.96 -12.56
CA PRO A 494 -10.01 28.15 -13.38
C PRO A 494 -10.73 29.40 -12.85
N GLY A 495 -11.97 29.25 -12.33
CA GLY A 495 -12.73 30.36 -11.75
C GLY A 495 -12.13 30.89 -10.44
N LEU A 496 -11.57 30.01 -9.60
CA LEU A 496 -10.88 30.42 -8.37
C LEU A 496 -9.52 31.04 -8.68
N ALA A 497 -8.78 30.48 -9.64
CA ALA A 497 -7.52 31.03 -10.13
C ALA A 497 -7.70 32.46 -10.68
N GLY A 498 -8.75 32.70 -11.48
CA GLY A 498 -9.10 34.02 -11.99
C GLY A 498 -9.46 35.01 -10.88
N ARG A 499 -10.24 34.59 -9.87
CA ARG A 499 -10.53 35.43 -8.68
C ARG A 499 -9.28 35.75 -7.87
N LEU A 500 -8.34 34.82 -7.81
CA LEU A 500 -7.03 35.03 -7.18
C LEU A 500 -6.06 35.81 -8.07
N GLY A 501 -6.42 36.16 -9.31
CA GLY A 501 -5.57 36.90 -10.23
C GLY A 501 -4.33 36.12 -10.69
N ILE A 502 -4.44 34.79 -10.80
CA ILE A 502 -3.36 33.90 -11.24
C ILE A 502 -3.63 33.47 -12.68
N GLY A 503 -2.78 33.91 -13.61
CA GLY A 503 -3.00 33.74 -15.04
C GLY A 503 -4.07 34.71 -15.55
N GLY A 504 -3.66 35.66 -16.39
CA GLY A 504 -4.54 36.60 -17.08
C GLY A 504 -5.26 36.00 -18.27
#